data_AF-A0A2V5ZB53-F1
#
_entry.id   AF-A0A2V5ZB53-F1
#
_cell.length_a   1.000
_cell.length_b   1.000
_cell.length_c   1.000
_cell.angle_alpha   90.00
_cell.angle_beta   90.00
_cell.angle_gamma   90.00
#
_symmetry.space_group_name_H-M   'P 1'
#
loop_
_entity.id
_entity.type
_entity.pdbx_description
1 polymer ?
#
loop_
_entity_poly.entity_id
_entity_poly.type
_entity_poly.pdbx_seq_one_letter_code
_entity_poly.pdbx_strand_id
1 'polypeptide(L)' 'MPPATIALTRTAGGTTGAINESVYSMSADTGSNFRIDSCQYIYNLNSGALGVGTYRVDILINSQVVGSATFQLK' A
#
# COMPACT_ATOMS: atom_id res chain seq x y z
N MET A 1 -12.01 11.09 -8.85
CA MET A 1 -10.58 11.16 -8.50
C MET A 1 -9.80 10.32 -9.49
N PRO A 2 -8.59 10.71 -9.92
CA PRO A 2 -7.81 9.92 -10.88
C PRO A 2 -7.52 8.51 -10.33
N PRO A 3 -7.26 7.51 -11.17
CA PRO A 3 -6.75 6.24 -10.68
C PRO A 3 -5.43 6.46 -9.94
N ALA A 4 -5.34 5.92 -8.73
CA ALA A 4 -4.11 5.89 -7.95
C ALA A 4 -3.75 4.43 -7.64
N THR A 5 -2.47 4.15 -7.46
CA THR A 5 -1.98 2.90 -6.89
C THR A 5 -1.01 3.19 -5.75
N ILE A 6 -0.69 2.18 -4.94
CA ILE A 6 0.37 2.29 -3.94
C ILE A 6 1.51 1.33 -4.24
N ALA A 7 2.73 1.76 -3.93
CA ALA A 7 3.89 0.88 -3.80
C ALA A 7 4.32 0.83 -2.34
N LEU A 8 4.53 -0.37 -1.80
CA LEU A 8 4.96 -0.58 -0.44
C LEU A 8 6.41 -1.08 -0.40
N THR A 9 7.25 -0.42 0.40
CA THR A 9 8.64 -0.82 0.62
C THR A 9 8.88 -1.01 2.11
N ARG A 10 9.38 -2.19 2.53
CA ARG A 10 9.87 -2.36 3.90
C ARG A 10 11.25 -1.74 4.02
N THR A 11 11.39 -0.84 4.99
CA THR A 11 12.63 -0.08 5.25
C THR A 11 13.37 -0.58 6.51
N ALA A 12 12.70 -1.29 7.42
CA ALA A 12 13.32 -1.90 8.60
C ALA A 12 12.50 -3.07 9.18
N GLY A 13 13.10 -3.87 10.08
CA GLY A 13 12.42 -4.91 10.87
C GLY A 13 12.31 -6.30 10.23
N GLY A 14 13.05 -6.55 9.14
CA GLY A 14 13.11 -7.84 8.43
C GLY A 14 13.90 -7.68 7.13
N THR A 15 13.64 -8.53 6.13
CA THR A 15 14.17 -8.32 4.76
C THR A 15 13.60 -7.03 4.19
N THR A 16 14.46 -6.06 3.92
CA THR A 16 14.08 -4.78 3.32
C THR A 16 13.89 -4.93 1.81
N GLY A 17 13.09 -4.04 1.23
CA GLY A 17 12.81 -4.03 -0.20
C GLY A 17 11.32 -3.87 -0.53
N ALA A 18 11.02 -3.90 -1.83
CA ALA A 18 9.66 -3.80 -2.33
C ALA A 18 8.83 -5.01 -1.85
N ILE A 19 7.61 -4.73 -1.39
CA ILE A 19 6.64 -5.75 -1.06
C ILE A 19 5.84 -6.09 -2.30
N ASN A 20 5.67 -7.37 -2.55
CA ASN A 20 4.86 -7.85 -3.66
C ASN A 20 3.38 -7.52 -3.41
N GLU A 21 2.70 -7.04 -4.44
CA GLU A 21 1.30 -6.63 -4.40
C GLU A 21 0.33 -7.79 -4.06
N SER A 22 0.77 -9.04 -4.22
CA SER A 22 0.05 -10.24 -3.75
C SER A 22 -0.20 -10.28 -2.23
N VAL A 23 0.47 -9.42 -1.45
CA VAL A 23 0.26 -9.22 -0.01
C VAL A 23 -0.92 -8.28 0.29
N TYR A 24 -1.45 -7.58 -0.71
CA TYR A 24 -2.63 -6.74 -0.58
C TYR A 24 -3.88 -7.62 -0.49
N SER A 25 -4.40 -7.80 0.72
CA SER A 25 -5.65 -8.52 0.93
C SER A 25 -6.82 -7.58 0.71
N MET A 26 -7.67 -7.85 -0.28
CA MET A 26 -8.89 -7.08 -0.46
C MET A 26 -10.12 -7.93 -0.81
N SER A 27 -11.26 -7.49 -0.28
CA SER A 27 -12.54 -7.56 -0.97
C SER A 27 -12.52 -6.46 -2.05
N ALA A 28 -12.37 -6.84 -3.32
CA ALA A 28 -12.43 -5.90 -4.44
C ALA A 28 -13.90 -5.62 -4.80
N ASP A 29 -14.34 -4.37 -4.73
CA ASP A 29 -15.68 -4.02 -5.23
C ASP A 29 -15.70 -3.92 -6.77
N THR A 30 -14.56 -3.70 -7.45
CA THR A 30 -14.50 -3.45 -8.91
C THR A 30 -13.14 -3.79 -9.58
N GLY A 31 -12.45 -4.85 -9.15
CA GLY A 31 -11.22 -5.30 -9.84
C GLY A 31 -10.05 -4.29 -9.81
N SER A 32 -10.10 -3.29 -8.92
CA SER A 32 -9.03 -2.33 -8.65
C SER A 32 -8.51 -2.53 -7.22
N ASN A 33 -7.21 -2.26 -7.00
CA ASN A 33 -6.50 -2.48 -5.73
C ASN A 33 -6.84 -1.48 -4.59
N PHE A 34 -7.97 -0.74 -4.68
CA PHE A 34 -8.43 0.21 -3.67
C PHE A 34 -9.94 0.40 -3.67
N ARG A 35 -10.48 0.95 -2.57
CA ARG A 35 -11.84 1.53 -2.50
C ARG A 35 -11.73 3.06 -2.47
N ILE A 36 -12.71 3.76 -3.02
CA ILE A 36 -12.87 5.21 -2.80
C ILE A 36 -14.04 5.39 -1.83
N ASP A 37 -13.80 6.05 -0.71
CA ASP A 37 -14.84 6.46 0.23
C ASP A 37 -14.56 7.89 0.69
N SER A 38 -15.58 8.75 0.68
CA SER A 38 -15.49 10.13 1.17
C SER A 38 -14.26 10.91 0.65
N CYS A 39 -13.99 10.81 -0.66
CA CYS A 39 -12.84 11.41 -1.35
C CYS A 39 -11.45 10.92 -0.87
N GLN A 40 -11.37 9.73 -0.29
CA GLN A 40 -10.13 9.09 0.13
C GLN A 40 -9.94 7.77 -0.61
N TYR A 41 -8.69 7.47 -0.98
CA TYR A 41 -8.32 6.13 -1.44
C TYR A 41 -8.04 5.25 -0.22
N ILE A 42 -8.68 4.10 -0.14
CA ILE A 42 -8.53 3.14 0.94
C ILE A 42 -7.88 1.87 0.37
N TYR A 43 -6.73 1.51 0.92
CA TYR A 43 -5.98 0.30 0.60
C TYR A 43 -5.90 -0.58 1.85
N ASN A 44 -6.43 -1.81 1.76
CA ASN A 44 -6.32 -2.79 2.83
C ASN A 44 -5.07 -3.64 2.63
N LEU A 45 -4.25 -3.75 3.68
CA LEU A 45 -3.00 -4.52 3.67
C LEU A 45 -3.15 -5.74 4.60
N ASN A 46 -2.68 -6.91 4.16
CA ASN A 46 -2.61 -8.07 5.04
C ASN A 46 -1.43 -7.92 6.00
N SER A 47 -1.68 -7.40 7.20
CA SER A 47 -0.64 -7.22 8.22
C SER A 47 0.05 -8.52 8.63
N GLY A 48 -0.65 -9.66 8.58
CA GLY A 48 -0.09 -10.98 8.89
C GLY A 48 0.93 -11.46 7.86
N ALA A 49 0.74 -11.13 6.58
CA ALA A 49 1.69 -11.42 5.51
C ALA A 49 2.81 -10.36 5.42
N LEU A 50 2.56 -9.14 5.90
CA LEU A 50 3.59 -8.12 6.04
C LEU A 50 4.54 -8.42 7.19
N GLY A 51 4.09 -8.88 8.35
CA GLY A 51 4.96 -9.04 9.52
C GLY A 51 5.48 -7.71 10.09
N VAL A 52 6.12 -7.79 11.26
CA VAL A 52 6.66 -6.62 11.99
C VAL A 52 7.69 -5.88 11.15
N GLY A 53 7.64 -4.54 11.16
CA GLY A 53 8.59 -3.72 10.43
C GLY A 53 8.16 -2.28 10.21
N THR A 54 9.06 -1.49 9.62
CA THR A 54 8.77 -0.13 9.17
C THR A 54 8.59 -0.15 7.66
N TYR A 55 7.55 0.54 7.19
CA TYR A 55 7.13 0.55 5.80
C TYR A 55 6.98 1.96 5.29
N ARG A 56 7.40 2.17 4.04
CA ARG A 56 7.09 3.36 3.25
C ARG A 56 6.03 3.00 2.21
N VAL A 57 4.95 3.79 2.18
CA VAL A 57 3.94 3.80 1.12
C VAL A 57 4.24 4.97 0.20
N ASP A 58 4.35 4.71 -1.08
CA ASP A 58 4.33 5.72 -2.13
C ASP A 58 2.98 5.67 -2.85
N ILE A 59 2.38 6.84 -3.09
CA ILE A 59 1.15 6.99 -3.87
C ILE A 59 1.55 7.33 -5.30
N LEU A 60 1.08 6.54 -6.27
CA LEU A 60 1.36 6.73 -7.68
C LEU A 60 0.11 7.19 -8.42
N ILE A 61 0.25 8.24 -9.23
CA ILE A 61 -0.73 8.67 -10.23
C ILE A 61 0.01 8.72 -11.56
N ASN A 62 -0.53 8.08 -12.60
CA ASN A 62 0.17 7.92 -13.89
C ASN A 62 1.60 7.38 -13.74
N SER A 63 1.80 6.42 -12.83
CA SER A 63 3.10 5.82 -12.50
C SER A 63 4.14 6.77 -11.91
N GLN A 64 3.75 8.00 -11.55
CA GLN A 64 4.60 8.97 -10.87
C GLN A 64 4.24 9.03 -9.39
N VAL A 65 5.25 9.02 -8.52
CA VAL A 65 5.07 9.24 -7.09
C VAL A 65 4.61 10.68 -6.87
N VAL A 66 3.42 10.84 -6.31
CA VAL A 66 2.81 12.15 -6.00
C VAL A 66 2.77 12.42 -4.49
N GLY A 67 3.04 11.42 -3.66
CA GLY A 67 3.05 11.53 -2.21
C GLY A 67 3.59 10.26 -1.56
N SER A 68 3.99 10.35 -0.29
CA SER A 68 4.48 9.20 0.46
C SER A 68 4.18 9.34 1.95
N ALA A 69 4.11 8.21 2.65
CA ALA A 69 3.93 8.13 4.09
C ALA A 69 4.71 6.93 4.65
N THR A 70 4.99 6.95 5.96
CA THR A 70 5.61 5.83 6.65
C THR A 70 4.75 5.36 7.82
N PHE A 71 4.76 4.06 8.07
CA PHE A 71 4.12 3.46 9.22
C PHE A 71 4.94 2.29 9.77
N GLN A 72 4.68 1.92 11.01
CA GLN A 72 5.31 0.78 11.67
C GLN A 72 4.24 -0.25 12.04
N LEU A 73 4.50 -1.52 11.74
CA LEU A 73 3.80 -2.67 12.31
C LEU A 73 4.64 -3.23 13.45
N LYS A 74 4.01 -3.39 14.62
CA LYS A 74 4.62 -3.92 15.84
C LYS A 74 3.98 -5.24 16.23
#